data_AF-W4FC40-F1
#
_entry.id   AF-W4FC40-F1
#
_cell.length_a   1.000
_cell.length_b   1.000
_cell.length_c   1.000
_cell.angle_alpha   90.00
_cell.angle_beta   90.00
_cell.angle_gamma   90.00
#
_symmetry.space_group_name_H-M   'P 1'
#
loop_
_entity.id
_entity.type
_entity.pdbx_description
1 polymer ?
#
loop_
_entity_poly.entity_id
_entity_poly.type
_entity_poly.pdbx_seq_one_letter_code
_entity_poly.pdbx_strand_id
1 'polypeptide(L)'
;MSARSFRERHRNHMLDFLMKSRQLHVDWSIQLSIFELTLARSLLLLLWHEVARSLADLRMLSESQNQALKAQLVEHEALVREMYHWTATYHIKPSLDHNRTSWRHASLLNDPATRKLGKEWITEHMFHNTDAIFHQYGFPPRESFEHLLHDFNFTFDDNGYC
;
A
#
# COMPACT_ATOMS: atom_id res chain seq x y z
N MET A 1 45.66 26.95 -84.67
CA MET A 1 45.47 26.27 -83.36
C MET A 1 45.92 24.82 -83.46
N SER A 2 46.83 24.36 -82.60
CA SER A 2 47.44 23.02 -82.68
C SER A 2 46.61 21.96 -81.94
N ALA A 3 46.46 20.75 -82.51
CA ALA A 3 45.67 19.64 -81.97
C ALA A 3 46.07 19.23 -80.53
N ARG A 4 47.28 19.56 -80.07
CA ARG A 4 47.72 19.34 -78.68
C ARG A 4 46.95 20.22 -77.67
N SER A 5 46.76 21.51 -77.95
CA SER A 5 46.10 22.42 -77.00
C SER A 5 44.60 22.20 -76.87
N PHE A 6 43.98 21.56 -77.87
CA PHE A 6 42.59 21.12 -77.78
C PHE A 6 42.45 19.91 -76.82
N ARG A 7 43.36 18.93 -76.93
CA ARG A 7 43.36 17.75 -76.05
C ARG A 7 43.63 18.10 -74.59
N GLU A 8 44.53 19.03 -74.32
CA GLU A 8 44.82 19.50 -72.95
C GLU A 8 43.63 20.24 -72.34
N ARG A 9 42.96 21.11 -73.10
CA ARG A 9 41.72 21.77 -72.64
C ARG A 9 40.61 20.78 -72.33
N HIS A 10 40.39 19.80 -73.22
CA HIS A 10 39.41 18.75 -72.98
C HIS A 10 39.74 17.94 -71.72
N ARG A 11 41.02 17.62 -71.49
CA ARG A 11 41.48 16.93 -70.28
C ARG A 11 41.24 17.75 -69.01
N ASN A 12 41.56 19.05 -69.03
CA ASN A 12 41.35 19.93 -67.89
C ASN A 12 39.85 20.10 -67.56
N HIS A 13 38.99 20.26 -68.57
CA HIS A 13 37.54 20.28 -68.37
C HIS A 13 37.01 18.98 -67.77
N MET A 14 37.53 17.84 -68.23
CA MET A 14 37.15 16.54 -67.69
C MET A 14 37.59 16.39 -66.22
N LEU A 15 38.80 16.83 -65.88
CA LEU A 15 39.30 16.82 -64.50
C LEU A 15 38.47 17.72 -63.59
N ASP A 16 38.11 18.92 -64.04
CA ASP A 16 37.25 19.85 -63.32
C ASP A 16 35.87 19.24 -63.07
N PHE A 17 35.26 18.60 -64.08
CA PHE A 17 34.00 17.90 -63.93
C PHE A 17 34.07 16.76 -62.91
N LEU A 18 35.12 15.94 -62.97
CA LEU A 18 35.32 14.84 -62.02
C LEU A 18 35.55 15.34 -60.59
N MET A 19 36.34 16.41 -60.42
CA MET A 19 36.54 17.04 -59.12
C MET A 19 35.21 17.57 -58.56
N LYS A 20 34.41 18.23 -59.39
CA LYS A 20 33.09 18.76 -58.99
C LYS A 20 32.11 17.66 -58.63
N SER A 21 32.08 16.57 -59.41
CA SER A 21 31.27 15.38 -59.09
C SER A 21 31.71 14.72 -57.79
N ARG A 22 33.02 14.60 -57.56
CA ARG A 22 33.57 14.06 -56.30
C ARG A 22 33.23 14.95 -55.11
N GLN A 23 33.35 16.27 -55.28
CA GLN A 23 33.00 17.25 -54.24
C GLN A 23 31.53 17.17 -53.89
N LEU A 24 30.64 17.16 -54.89
CA LEU A 24 29.20 17.02 -54.67
C LEU A 24 28.85 15.71 -53.96
N HIS A 25 29.53 14.60 -54.30
CA HIS A 25 29.33 13.34 -53.60
C HIS A 25 29.77 13.41 -52.13
N VAL A 26 30.90 14.06 -51.86
CA VAL A 26 31.38 14.29 -50.48
C VAL A 26 30.41 15.20 -49.72
N ASP A 27 30.01 16.32 -50.31
CA ASP A 27 29.06 17.26 -49.71
C ASP A 27 27.72 16.59 -49.42
N TRP A 28 27.21 15.78 -50.35
CA TRP A 28 26.00 14.98 -50.16
C TRP A 28 26.14 13.98 -49.02
N SER A 29 27.27 13.26 -48.96
CA SER A 29 27.52 12.30 -47.87
C SER A 29 27.60 12.97 -46.49
N ILE A 30 28.19 14.18 -46.43
CA ILE A 30 28.25 14.99 -45.20
C ILE A 30 26.85 15.47 -44.81
N GLN A 31 26.05 15.97 -45.75
CA GLN A 31 24.69 16.41 -45.46
C GLN A 31 23.81 15.28 -44.94
N LEU A 32 23.88 14.10 -45.55
CA LEU A 32 23.19 12.91 -45.07
C LEU A 32 23.62 12.53 -43.65
N SER A 33 24.92 12.52 -43.39
CA SER A 33 25.46 12.18 -42.05
C SER A 33 25.00 13.17 -40.99
N ILE A 34 25.01 14.48 -41.30
CA ILE A 34 24.51 15.52 -40.41
C ILE A 34 23.02 15.31 -40.13
N PHE A 35 22.23 15.03 -41.17
CA PHE A 35 20.79 14.79 -41.02
C PHE A 35 20.52 13.59 -40.10
N GLU A 36 21.18 12.44 -40.32
CA GLU A 36 21.02 11.26 -39.47
C GLU A 36 21.41 11.52 -38.01
N LEU A 37 22.52 12.23 -37.77
CA LEU A 37 22.94 12.59 -36.41
C LEU A 37 21.94 13.53 -35.72
N THR A 38 21.38 14.50 -36.45
CA THR A 38 20.36 15.41 -35.90
C THR A 38 19.07 14.69 -35.57
N LEU A 39 18.65 13.74 -36.40
CA LEU A 39 17.46 12.92 -36.17
C LEU A 39 17.67 11.97 -34.98
N ALA A 40 18.81 11.28 -34.92
CA ALA A 40 19.14 10.41 -33.79
C ALA A 40 19.14 11.20 -32.46
N ARG A 41 19.70 12.42 -32.46
CA ARG A 41 19.71 13.29 -31.29
C ARG A 41 18.31 13.74 -30.87
N SER A 42 17.45 14.11 -31.82
CA SER A 42 16.08 14.52 -31.50
C SER A 42 15.26 13.37 -30.95
N LEU A 43 15.39 12.16 -31.52
CA LEU A 43 14.74 10.94 -31.03
C LEU A 43 15.22 10.59 -29.61
N LEU A 44 16.54 10.64 -29.35
CA LEU A 44 17.09 10.40 -28.01
C LEU A 44 16.57 11.41 -26.98
N LEU A 45 16.49 12.70 -27.33
CA LEU A 45 15.94 13.72 -26.44
C LEU A 45 14.45 13.49 -26.16
N LEU A 46 13.69 13.04 -27.15
CA LEU A 46 12.27 12.70 -26.99
C LEU A 46 12.10 11.51 -26.05
N LEU A 47 12.89 10.45 -26.23
CA LEU A 47 12.94 9.28 -25.36
C LEU A 47 13.31 9.66 -23.92
N TRP A 48 14.37 10.45 -23.73
CA TRP A 48 14.78 10.88 -22.39
C TRP A 48 13.76 11.82 -21.74
N HIS A 49 13.06 12.65 -22.52
CA HIS A 49 11.95 13.44 -22.02
C HIS A 49 10.80 12.55 -21.53
N GLU A 50 10.44 11.50 -22.27
CA GLU A 50 9.43 10.51 -21.83
C GLU A 50 9.87 9.76 -20.58
N VAL A 51 11.13 9.31 -20.52
CA VAL A 51 11.70 8.66 -19.33
C VAL A 51 11.67 9.61 -18.14
N ALA A 52 12.12 10.85 -18.29
CA ALA A 52 12.10 11.86 -17.22
C ALA A 52 10.68 12.15 -16.74
N ARG A 53 9.70 12.20 -17.65
CA ARG A 53 8.29 12.35 -17.31
C ARG A 53 7.77 11.16 -16.51
N SER A 54 8.04 9.94 -16.96
CA SER A 54 7.64 8.72 -16.24
C SER A 54 8.24 8.65 -14.83
N LEU A 55 9.50 9.08 -14.67
CA LEU A 55 10.17 9.15 -13.37
C LEU A 55 9.54 10.22 -12.47
N ALA A 56 9.14 11.36 -13.03
CA ALA A 56 8.42 12.40 -12.29
C ALA A 56 7.05 11.90 -11.81
N ASP A 57 6.31 11.19 -12.68
CA ASP A 57 5.02 10.59 -12.33
C ASP A 57 5.16 9.53 -11.22
N LEU A 58 6.16 8.64 -11.34
CA LEU A 58 6.51 7.65 -10.31
C LEU A 58 6.88 8.31 -8.98
N ARG A 59 7.66 9.39 -9.02
CA ARG A 59 8.03 10.16 -7.84
C ARG A 59 6.79 10.74 -7.15
N MET A 60 5.92 11.41 -7.89
CA MET A 60 4.68 12.00 -7.34
C MET A 60 3.80 10.91 -6.70
N LEU A 61 3.66 9.75 -7.35
CA LEU A 61 2.94 8.62 -6.80
C LEU A 61 3.57 8.14 -5.49
N SER A 62 4.89 7.94 -5.46
CA SER A 62 5.60 7.50 -4.24
C SER A 62 5.48 8.50 -3.10
N GLU A 63 5.58 9.81 -3.39
CA GLU A 63 5.41 10.87 -2.40
C GLU A 63 3.99 10.88 -1.80
N SER A 64 2.96 10.74 -2.64
CA SER A 64 1.57 10.68 -2.16
C SER A 64 1.29 9.43 -1.32
N GLN A 65 1.80 8.26 -1.73
CA GLN A 65 1.70 7.03 -0.94
C GLN A 65 2.42 7.16 0.42
N ASN A 66 3.61 7.75 0.44
CA ASN A 66 4.35 7.97 1.68
C ASN A 66 3.60 8.92 2.63
N GLN A 67 3.00 9.99 2.10
CA GLN A 67 2.16 10.89 2.89
C GLN A 67 0.94 10.15 3.49
N ALA A 68 0.26 9.32 2.70
CA ALA A 68 -0.87 8.52 3.18
C ALA A 68 -0.45 7.53 4.27
N LEU A 69 0.67 6.83 4.09
CA LEU A 69 1.21 5.90 5.10
C LEU A 69 1.59 6.61 6.40
N LYS A 70 2.20 7.80 6.31
CA LYS A 70 2.49 8.61 7.49
C LYS A 70 1.23 9.04 8.24
N ALA A 71 0.18 9.42 7.51
CA ALA A 71 -1.11 9.75 8.12
C ALA A 71 -1.71 8.54 8.86
N GLN A 72 -1.69 7.36 8.22
CA GLN A 72 -2.13 6.11 8.85
C GLN A 72 -1.31 5.76 10.10
N LEU A 73 0.01 5.95 10.05
CA LEU A 73 0.88 5.72 11.21
C LEU A 73 0.50 6.62 12.39
N VAL A 74 0.25 7.91 12.15
CA VAL A 74 -0.17 8.86 13.18
C VAL A 74 -1.52 8.45 13.78
N GLU A 75 -2.47 8.04 12.95
CA GLU A 75 -3.79 7.56 13.39
C GLU A 75 -3.66 6.30 14.25
N HIS A 76 -2.89 5.31 13.79
CA HIS A 76 -2.67 4.08 14.55
C HIS A 76 -1.89 4.30 15.84
N GLU A 77 -0.89 5.20 15.84
CA GLU A 77 -0.16 5.54 17.06
C GLU A 77 -1.08 6.19 18.10
N ALA A 78 -1.99 7.08 17.66
CA ALA A 78 -3.00 7.67 18.53
C ALA A 78 -3.93 6.60 19.12
N LEU A 79 -4.43 5.68 18.30
CA LEU A 79 -5.27 4.56 18.73
C LEU A 79 -4.56 3.67 19.77
N VAL A 80 -3.31 3.27 19.50
CA VAL A 80 -2.52 2.44 20.42
C VAL A 80 -2.28 3.17 21.73
N ARG A 81 -1.98 4.47 21.68
CA ARG A 81 -1.79 5.29 22.88
C ARG A 81 -3.06 5.39 23.72
N GLU A 82 -4.21 5.61 23.09
CA GLU A 82 -5.51 5.61 23.78
C GLU A 82 -5.81 4.25 24.41
N MET A 83 -5.58 3.16 23.68
CA MET A 83 -5.81 1.80 24.18
C MET A 83 -4.88 1.46 25.36
N TYR A 84 -3.60 1.84 25.27
CA TYR A 84 -2.65 1.67 26.35
C TYR A 84 -3.05 2.51 27.58
N HIS A 85 -3.41 3.77 27.38
CA HIS A 85 -3.89 4.62 28.47
C HIS A 85 -5.15 4.05 29.12
N TRP A 86 -6.09 3.55 28.31
CA TRP A 86 -7.30 2.90 28.78
C TRP A 86 -6.96 1.67 29.63
N THR A 87 -6.20 0.72 29.11
CA THR A 87 -5.79 -0.48 29.87
C THR A 87 -5.00 -0.16 31.14
N ALA A 88 -4.11 0.84 31.12
CA ALA A 88 -3.33 1.26 32.29
C ALA A 88 -4.19 1.98 33.36
N THR A 89 -5.16 2.80 32.93
CA THR A 89 -6.10 3.47 33.84
C THR A 89 -7.11 2.49 34.42
N TYR A 90 -7.59 1.55 33.59
CA TYR A 90 -8.38 0.40 34.01
C TYR A 90 -7.46 -0.69 34.58
N HIS A 91 -6.77 -0.36 35.67
CA HIS A 91 -6.24 -1.38 36.58
C HIS A 91 -7.43 -2.09 37.25
N ILE A 92 -8.06 -2.99 36.50
CA ILE A 92 -9.06 -3.92 37.01
C ILE A 92 -8.30 -4.86 37.94
N LYS A 93 -8.20 -4.48 39.21
CA LYS A 93 -7.95 -5.47 40.25
C LYS A 93 -9.12 -6.46 40.16
N PRO A 94 -8.88 -7.78 40.13
CA PRO A 94 -9.95 -8.76 40.24
C PRO A 94 -10.55 -8.63 41.64
N SER A 95 -11.51 -7.72 41.77
CA SER A 95 -12.24 -7.45 43.00
C SER A 95 -13.69 -7.72 42.67
N LEU A 96 -14.22 -8.78 43.28
CA LEU A 96 -15.59 -9.28 43.10
C LEU A 96 -16.61 -8.55 43.97
N ASP A 97 -16.20 -7.48 44.64
CA ASP A 97 -17.12 -6.59 45.36
C ASP A 97 -17.99 -5.83 44.36
N HIS A 98 -19.30 -6.13 44.34
CA HIS A 98 -20.29 -5.48 43.48
C HIS A 98 -20.30 -3.96 43.64
N ASN A 99 -19.85 -3.45 44.79
CA ASN A 99 -19.82 -2.03 45.11
C ASN A 99 -18.53 -1.32 44.65
N ARG A 100 -17.60 -2.04 43.99
CA ARG A 100 -16.35 -1.49 43.44
C ARG A 100 -16.40 -1.46 41.91
N THR A 101 -15.66 -0.50 41.34
CA THR A 101 -15.49 -0.32 39.88
C THR A 101 -14.85 -1.57 39.27
N SER A 102 -15.67 -2.53 38.86
CA SER A 102 -15.24 -3.74 38.13
C SER A 102 -15.13 -3.47 36.63
N TRP A 103 -14.58 -4.43 35.87
CA TRP A 103 -14.59 -4.42 34.40
C TRP A 103 -15.99 -4.23 33.79
N ARG A 104 -17.06 -4.51 34.54
CA ARG A 104 -18.45 -4.27 34.14
C ARG A 104 -18.79 -2.78 33.99
N HIS A 105 -17.96 -1.91 34.57
CA HIS A 105 -18.06 -0.45 34.48
C HIS A 105 -17.01 0.14 33.53
N ALA A 106 -16.47 -0.66 32.60
CA ALA A 106 -15.59 -0.16 31.56
C ALA A 106 -16.37 0.80 30.63
N SER A 107 -16.19 2.10 30.83
CA SER A 107 -16.69 3.11 29.90
C SER A 107 -15.97 2.94 28.57
N LEU A 108 -16.72 2.54 27.54
CA LEU A 108 -16.24 2.45 26.18
C LEU A 108 -15.86 3.86 25.69
N LEU A 109 -14.71 3.98 25.05
CA LEU A 109 -14.22 5.24 24.51
C LEU A 109 -15.13 5.76 23.39
N ASN A 110 -15.15 7.09 23.21
CA ASN A 110 -16.06 7.72 22.27
C ASN A 110 -15.68 7.44 20.80
N ASP A 111 -14.41 7.20 20.52
CA ASP A 111 -13.95 6.85 19.17
C ASP A 111 -14.54 5.50 18.66
N PRO A 112 -15.13 5.43 17.45
CA PRO A 112 -15.74 4.21 16.93
C PRO A 112 -14.77 3.02 16.78
N ALA A 113 -13.52 3.25 16.38
CA ALA A 113 -12.54 2.18 16.17
C ALA A 113 -12.07 1.63 17.52
N THR A 114 -11.75 2.53 18.46
CA THR A 114 -11.39 2.18 19.83
C THR A 114 -12.54 1.45 20.55
N ARG A 115 -13.79 1.88 20.31
CA ARG A 115 -14.99 1.24 20.85
C ARG A 115 -15.21 -0.17 20.34
N LYS A 116 -14.93 -0.43 19.05
CA LYS A 116 -15.02 -1.79 18.48
C LYS A 116 -14.03 -2.72 19.19
N LEU A 117 -12.78 -2.28 19.31
CA LEU A 117 -11.73 -3.08 19.94
C LEU A 117 -11.98 -3.29 21.43
N GLY A 118 -12.50 -2.28 22.13
CA GLY A 118 -12.93 -2.40 23.52
C GLY A 118 -14.04 -3.44 23.71
N LYS A 119 -15.01 -3.52 22.79
CA LYS A 119 -16.06 -4.56 22.80
C LYS A 119 -15.48 -5.96 22.58
N GLU A 120 -14.60 -6.10 21.60
CA GLU A 120 -13.92 -7.38 21.31
C GLU A 120 -13.14 -7.85 22.55
N TRP A 121 -12.35 -6.98 23.15
CA TRP A 121 -11.58 -7.28 24.36
C TRP A 121 -12.46 -7.68 25.55
N ILE A 122 -13.54 -6.95 25.84
CA ILE A 122 -14.49 -7.31 26.92
C ILE A 122 -15.08 -8.71 26.65
N THR A 123 -15.44 -8.98 25.40
CA THR A 123 -16.07 -10.25 25.01
C THR A 123 -15.10 -11.42 25.17
N GLU A 124 -13.87 -11.30 24.67
CA GLU A 124 -12.82 -12.30 24.85
C GLU A 124 -12.51 -12.51 26.33
N HIS A 125 -12.40 -11.43 27.09
CA HIS A 125 -12.08 -11.52 28.50
C HIS A 125 -13.20 -12.20 29.31
N MET A 126 -14.47 -11.94 28.98
CA MET A 126 -15.61 -12.68 29.55
C MET A 126 -15.56 -14.15 29.18
N PHE A 127 -15.33 -14.47 27.90
CA PHE A 127 -15.26 -15.85 27.43
C PHE A 127 -14.18 -16.64 28.16
N HIS A 128 -12.96 -16.12 28.25
CA HIS A 128 -11.84 -16.79 28.91
C HIS A 128 -11.97 -16.86 30.44
N ASN A 129 -12.67 -15.91 31.09
CA ASN A 129 -12.94 -15.97 32.53
C ASN A 129 -14.18 -16.80 32.90
N THR A 130 -14.95 -17.28 31.91
CA THR A 130 -16.23 -17.95 32.17
C THR A 130 -16.04 -19.14 33.11
N ASP A 131 -15.14 -20.07 32.79
CA ASP A 131 -14.98 -21.30 33.59
C ASP A 131 -14.52 -21.01 35.03
N ALA A 132 -13.61 -20.05 35.21
CA ALA A 132 -13.13 -19.66 36.53
C ALA A 132 -14.23 -19.06 37.41
N ILE A 133 -15.07 -18.19 36.84
CA ILE A 133 -16.21 -17.58 37.54
C ILE A 133 -17.28 -18.63 37.85
N PHE A 134 -17.62 -19.48 36.89
CA PHE A 134 -18.64 -20.52 37.10
C PHE A 134 -18.21 -21.47 38.22
N HIS A 135 -16.96 -21.95 38.19
CA HIS A 135 -16.43 -22.80 39.25
C HIS A 135 -16.47 -22.14 40.64
N GLN A 136 -16.20 -20.83 40.72
CA GLN A 136 -16.25 -20.10 41.99
C GLN A 136 -17.64 -20.07 42.62
N TYR A 137 -18.70 -20.02 41.82
CA TYR A 137 -20.10 -19.99 42.30
C TYR A 137 -20.72 -21.39 42.39
N GLY A 138 -19.90 -22.45 42.35
CA GLY A 138 -20.35 -23.83 42.45
C GLY A 138 -21.06 -24.31 41.18
N PHE A 139 -20.92 -23.59 40.07
CA PHE A 139 -21.37 -24.12 38.78
C PHE A 139 -20.39 -25.20 38.31
N PRO A 140 -20.93 -26.33 37.87
CA PRO A 140 -20.14 -27.45 37.41
C PRO A 140 -19.40 -27.11 36.09
N PRO A 141 -18.21 -27.70 35.84
CA PRO A 141 -17.41 -27.40 34.65
C PRO A 141 -18.18 -27.58 33.34
N ARG A 142 -17.86 -26.81 32.30
CA ARG A 142 -18.59 -26.84 31.03
C ARG A 142 -18.70 -28.25 30.42
N GLU A 143 -17.68 -29.08 30.60
CA GLU A 143 -17.65 -30.47 30.11
C GLU A 143 -18.60 -31.42 30.87
N SER A 144 -19.02 -31.03 32.07
CA SER A 144 -20.02 -31.80 32.85
C SER A 144 -21.46 -31.42 32.52
N PHE A 145 -21.71 -30.40 31.67
CA PHE A 145 -23.06 -30.02 31.25
C PHE A 145 -23.78 -31.10 30.45
N GLU A 146 -23.07 -31.97 29.70
CA GLU A 146 -23.70 -33.12 29.05
C GLU A 146 -24.36 -34.04 30.09
N HIS A 147 -23.70 -34.28 31.22
CA HIS A 147 -24.26 -35.12 32.30
C HIS A 147 -25.38 -34.42 33.09
N LEU A 148 -25.35 -33.08 33.20
CA LEU A 148 -26.36 -32.30 33.94
C LEU A 148 -27.64 -32.08 33.14
N LEU A 149 -27.55 -31.96 31.81
CA LEU A 149 -28.72 -31.86 30.94
C LEU A 149 -29.58 -33.12 30.98
N HIS A 150 -29.01 -34.27 31.35
CA HIS A 150 -29.72 -35.53 31.54
C HIS A 150 -30.48 -35.64 32.87
N ASP A 151 -30.25 -34.75 33.85
CA ASP A 151 -30.91 -34.78 35.16
C ASP A 151 -32.15 -33.86 35.24
N PHE A 152 -32.39 -33.07 34.19
CA PHE A 152 -33.60 -32.25 34.08
C PHE A 152 -34.72 -33.04 33.39
N ASN A 153 -35.54 -33.71 34.18
CA ASN A 153 -36.80 -34.28 33.68
C ASN A 153 -37.87 -33.17 33.60
N PHE A 154 -38.08 -32.61 32.42
CA PHE A 154 -39.22 -31.71 32.17
C PHE A 154 -40.49 -32.54 31.97
N THR A 155 -41.25 -32.73 33.04
CA THR A 155 -42.62 -33.23 32.92
C THR A 155 -43.52 -32.05 32.57
N PHE A 156 -43.94 -31.97 31.31
CA PHE A 156 -45.08 -31.13 30.95
C PHE A 156 -46.33 -31.84 31.46
N ASP A 157 -46.96 -31.27 32.48
CA ASP A 157 -48.29 -31.72 32.88
C ASP A 157 -49.26 -31.36 31.75
N ASP A 158 -49.97 -32.36 31.23
CA ASP A 158 -50.98 -32.20 30.16
C ASP A 158 -52.22 -31.46 30.68
N ASN A 159 -52.26 -31.14 31.97
CA ASN A 159 -53.22 -30.23 32.57
C ASN A 159 -52.82 -28.78 32.28
N GLY A 160 -52.97 -28.37 31.02
CA GLY A 160 -52.82 -26.98 30.62
C GLY A 160 -53.72 -26.07 31.45
N TYR A 161 -53.14 -25.38 32.43
CA TYR A 161 -53.72 -24.21 33.07
C TYR A 161 -52.65 -23.14 33.23
N CYS A 162 -52.79 -22.12 32.37
CA CYS A 162 -52.30 -20.74 32.39
C CYS A 162 -50.95 -20.43 33.05
#